data_AF-A0A6P2FXU7-F1
#
_entry.id   AF-A0A6P2FXU7-F1
#
_cell.length_a   1.000
_cell.length_b   1.000
_cell.length_c   1.000
_cell.angle_alpha   90.00
_cell.angle_beta   90.00
_cell.angle_gamma   90.00
#
_symmetry.space_group_name_H-M   'P 1'
#
loop_
_entity.id
_entity.type
_entity.pdbx_description
1 polymer ?
#
loop_
_entity_poly.entity_id
_entity_poly.type
_entity_poly.pdbx_seq_one_letter_code
_entity_poly.pdbx_strand_id
1 'polypeptide(L)'
;MKTYFFVLGAPDHEMQEIARICEERGLAFGFATVGGNIVHSHEAYQANGVTALIPVGAHQVFVECAVMGLRPDDIIDHHHPGDPGYGMPPEQYFEGSSLGQFLRFIGVNPTQQQLVIAAADHCLTSAYQGRCPGVTPEELAAWRIASRCRARGLTEVELHRQIDHASKLLEAAPRISLAGEQVAFIEEPPTEVSEASARLGMPYIYVRRQDAKQLKAGIRSAPAHLVQAWMDNCGLARLYGDPQRGFAGGYLPRH
;
A
#
# COMPACT_ATOMS: atom_id res chain seq x y z
N MET A 1 16.84 14.87 -26.78
CA MET A 1 15.95 13.94 -26.05
C MET A 1 15.52 14.61 -24.77
N LYS A 2 14.26 14.43 -24.34
CA LYS A 2 13.79 14.94 -23.05
C LYS A 2 14.52 14.15 -21.95
N THR A 3 15.21 14.85 -21.04
CA THR A 3 15.87 14.21 -19.90
C THR A 3 14.83 14.06 -18.80
N TYR A 4 14.46 12.82 -18.46
CA TYR A 4 13.54 12.55 -17.35
C TYR A 4 14.31 12.43 -16.04
N PHE A 5 13.70 12.87 -14.95
CA PHE A 5 14.15 12.60 -13.59
C PHE A 5 12.98 12.14 -12.72
N PHE A 6 13.08 10.94 -12.16
CA PHE A 6 12.03 10.35 -11.32
C PHE A 6 12.31 10.62 -9.84
N VAL A 7 11.36 11.24 -9.14
CA VAL A 7 11.40 11.40 -7.68
C VAL A 7 10.51 10.34 -7.07
N LEU A 8 11.11 9.40 -6.34
CA LEU A 8 10.41 8.25 -5.76
C LEU A 8 10.03 8.53 -4.31
N GLY A 9 8.84 8.11 -3.90
CA GLY A 9 8.36 8.20 -2.52
C GLY A 9 9.04 7.22 -1.56
N ALA A 10 8.27 6.67 -0.62
CA ALA A 10 8.81 5.76 0.39
C ALA A 10 9.25 4.43 -0.26
N PRO A 11 10.36 3.80 0.20
CA PRO A 11 10.95 2.63 -0.46
C PRO A 11 10.24 1.32 -0.09
N ASP A 12 8.95 1.20 -0.40
CA ASP A 12 8.20 -0.06 -0.36
C ASP A 12 8.51 -0.95 -1.59
N HIS A 13 7.73 -2.01 -1.80
CA HIS A 13 7.97 -2.97 -2.87
C HIS A 13 7.80 -2.40 -4.28
N GLU A 14 6.84 -1.49 -4.51
CA GLU A 14 6.68 -0.86 -5.83
C GLU A 14 7.85 0.11 -6.08
N MET A 15 8.17 0.95 -5.12
CA MET A 15 9.24 1.95 -5.25
C MET A 15 10.63 1.31 -5.37
N GLN A 16 10.89 0.20 -4.68
CA GLN A 16 12.12 -0.57 -4.86
C GLN A 16 12.22 -1.19 -6.26
N GLU A 17 11.12 -1.70 -6.80
CA GLU A 17 11.09 -2.26 -8.14
C GLU A 17 11.26 -1.18 -9.22
N ILE A 18 10.62 -0.02 -9.05
CA ILE A 18 10.81 1.16 -9.91
C ILE A 18 12.28 1.61 -9.89
N ALA A 19 12.89 1.72 -8.70
CA ALA A 19 14.30 2.08 -8.56
C ALA A 19 15.22 1.08 -9.29
N ARG A 20 15.00 -0.22 -9.11
CA ARG A 20 15.74 -1.28 -9.82
C ARG A 20 15.65 -1.12 -11.34
N ILE A 21 14.45 -0.87 -11.87
CA ILE A 21 14.25 -0.67 -13.31
C ILE A 21 14.96 0.60 -13.79
N CYS A 22 14.92 1.69 -13.00
CA CYS A 22 15.64 2.90 -13.32
C CYS A 22 17.15 2.66 -13.40
N GLU A 23 17.73 1.95 -12.43
CA GLU A 23 19.15 1.57 -12.44
C GLU A 23 19.51 0.74 -13.67
N GLU A 24 18.75 -0.32 -13.96
CA GLU A 24 19.00 -1.21 -15.10
C GLU A 24 18.91 -0.52 -16.46
N ARG A 25 18.08 0.51 -16.57
CA ARG A 25 17.85 1.26 -17.81
C ARG A 25 18.63 2.56 -17.89
N GLY A 26 19.42 2.91 -16.87
CA GLY A 26 20.13 4.17 -16.80
C GLY A 26 19.21 5.40 -16.77
N LEU A 27 18.02 5.27 -16.19
CA LEU A 27 17.09 6.38 -15.97
C LEU A 27 17.50 7.12 -14.69
N ALA A 28 17.54 8.46 -14.73
CA ALA A 28 17.91 9.26 -13.57
C ALA A 28 16.77 9.29 -12.54
N PHE A 29 17.09 9.01 -11.27
CA PHE A 29 16.12 9.04 -10.19
C PHE A 29 16.75 9.42 -8.85
N GLY A 30 15.91 9.75 -7.88
CA GLY A 30 16.26 9.91 -6.48
C GLY A 30 15.04 9.69 -5.59
N PHE A 31 15.26 9.38 -4.31
CA PHE A 31 14.19 9.25 -3.33
C PHE A 31 13.89 10.60 -2.69
N ALA A 32 12.62 10.86 -2.40
CA ALA A 32 12.18 11.99 -1.61
C ALA A 32 12.76 11.90 -0.19
N THR A 33 13.13 13.04 0.40
CA THR A 33 13.73 13.10 1.74
C THR A 33 13.07 14.14 2.65
N VAL A 34 13.08 13.87 3.96
CA VAL A 34 12.81 14.83 5.02
C VAL A 34 14.05 14.98 5.88
N GLY A 35 14.64 16.18 5.90
CA GLY A 35 15.85 16.45 6.67
C GLY A 35 17.05 15.63 6.20
N GLY A 36 17.11 15.31 4.90
CA GLY A 36 18.17 14.51 4.28
C GLY A 36 18.01 12.98 4.40
N ASN A 37 17.03 12.49 5.16
CA ASN A 37 16.72 11.07 5.27
C ASN A 37 15.60 10.70 4.29
N ILE A 38 15.69 9.52 3.68
CA ILE A 38 14.61 8.98 2.83
C ILE A 38 13.32 8.93 3.64
N VAL A 39 12.23 9.39 3.03
CA VAL A 39 10.91 9.46 3.65
C VAL A 39 10.36 8.08 4.05
N HIS A 40 9.62 8.04 5.15
CA HIS A 40 8.63 6.99 5.38
C HIS A 40 7.31 7.32 4.66
N SER A 41 6.42 6.34 4.47
CA SER A 41 5.18 6.53 3.70
C SER A 41 4.29 7.67 4.23
N HIS A 42 4.32 7.94 5.55
CA HIS A 42 3.55 9.03 6.16
C HIS A 42 4.16 10.43 5.96
N GLU A 43 5.39 10.51 5.46
CA GLU A 43 6.17 11.73 5.23
C GLU A 43 6.35 12.03 3.74
N ALA A 44 6.01 11.10 2.85
CA ALA A 44 6.34 11.18 1.42
C ALA A 44 5.78 12.44 0.72
N TYR A 45 4.63 12.94 1.17
CA TYR A 45 4.01 14.17 0.65
C TYR A 45 4.41 15.44 1.40
N GLN A 46 5.35 15.34 2.34
CA GLN A 46 5.92 16.43 3.14
C GLN A 46 7.42 16.57 2.92
N ALA A 47 7.97 15.89 1.90
CA ALA A 47 9.40 15.88 1.63
C ALA A 47 9.92 17.31 1.39
N ASN A 48 11.15 17.56 1.82
CA ASN A 48 11.83 18.85 1.64
C ASN A 48 13.17 18.71 0.90
N GLY A 49 13.45 17.53 0.34
CA GLY A 49 14.61 17.29 -0.49
C GLY A 49 14.49 16.02 -1.32
N VAL A 50 15.56 15.72 -2.06
CA VAL A 50 15.72 14.52 -2.89
C VAL A 50 17.14 13.99 -2.71
N THR A 51 17.35 12.67 -2.71
CA THR A 51 18.68 12.06 -2.50
C THR A 51 19.69 12.35 -3.60
N ALA A 52 19.24 12.78 -4.77
CA ALA A 52 20.06 13.07 -5.94
C ALA A 52 19.76 14.46 -6.50
N LEU A 53 20.77 15.08 -7.11
CA LEU A 53 20.63 16.36 -7.79
C LEU A 53 19.77 16.19 -9.03
N ILE A 54 18.69 16.97 -9.11
CA ILE A 54 17.83 17.03 -10.29
C ILE A 54 18.56 17.82 -11.38
N PRO A 55 18.82 17.25 -12.57
CA PRO A 55 19.45 17.97 -13.66
C PRO A 55 18.63 19.20 -14.07
N VAL A 56 19.30 20.31 -14.36
CA VAL A 56 18.63 21.54 -14.80
C VAL A 56 17.84 21.28 -16.08
N GLY A 57 16.55 21.63 -16.07
CA GLY A 57 15.64 21.44 -17.19
C GLY A 57 15.21 19.98 -17.42
N ALA A 58 15.49 19.07 -16.47
CA ALA A 58 14.90 17.74 -16.50
C ALA A 58 13.38 17.81 -16.36
N HIS A 59 12.68 16.93 -17.08
CA HIS A 59 11.27 16.68 -16.91
C HIS A 59 11.06 15.83 -15.66
N GLN A 60 10.46 16.42 -14.64
CA GLN A 60 10.33 15.84 -13.31
C GLN A 60 9.07 15.00 -13.24
N VAL A 61 9.22 13.73 -12.87
CA VAL A 61 8.10 12.81 -12.66
C VAL A 61 8.08 12.43 -11.19
N PHE A 62 7.01 12.77 -10.47
CA PHE A 62 6.87 12.41 -9.05
C PHE A 62 6.10 11.11 -8.95
N VAL A 63 6.63 10.18 -8.16
CA VAL A 63 6.06 8.86 -7.92
C VAL A 63 5.75 8.77 -6.43
N GLU A 64 4.46 8.79 -6.08
CA GLU A 64 3.94 8.71 -4.69
C GLU A 64 4.60 9.66 -3.68
N CYS A 65 4.86 10.90 -4.11
CA CYS A 65 5.48 11.89 -3.24
C CYS A 65 5.20 13.32 -3.69
N ALA A 66 5.53 14.24 -2.78
CA ALA A 66 5.61 15.67 -3.08
C ALA A 66 6.82 16.26 -2.37
N VAL A 67 7.54 17.15 -3.06
CA VAL A 67 8.73 17.82 -2.54
C VAL A 67 8.52 19.33 -2.50
N MET A 68 8.69 19.91 -1.32
CA MET A 68 8.54 21.35 -1.07
C MET A 68 9.41 22.18 -2.03
N GLY A 69 8.79 23.14 -2.71
CA GLY A 69 9.47 24.06 -3.62
C GLY A 69 9.72 23.50 -5.03
N LEU A 70 9.41 22.23 -5.29
CA LEU A 70 9.46 21.64 -6.61
C LEU A 70 8.04 21.45 -7.17
N ARG A 71 7.94 21.39 -8.51
CA ARG A 71 6.69 21.09 -9.21
C ARG A 71 6.96 19.95 -10.19
N PRO A 72 6.23 18.82 -10.09
CA PRO A 72 6.31 17.78 -11.10
C PRO A 72 5.72 18.27 -12.42
N ASP A 73 6.26 17.75 -13.51
CA ASP A 73 5.65 17.85 -14.83
C ASP A 73 4.64 16.71 -15.07
N ASP A 74 4.86 15.53 -14.48
CA ASP A 74 3.94 14.40 -14.45
C ASP A 74 3.90 13.75 -13.05
N ILE A 75 2.77 13.12 -12.72
CA ILE A 75 2.53 12.42 -11.46
C ILE A 75 2.21 10.96 -11.78
N ILE A 76 2.80 10.05 -11.01
CA ILE A 76 2.46 8.63 -10.94
C ILE A 76 2.03 8.36 -9.49
N ASP A 77 0.74 8.13 -9.29
CA ASP A 77 0.18 8.02 -7.94
C ASP A 77 -1.23 7.44 -7.95
N HIS A 78 -1.73 7.07 -6.78
CA HIS A 78 -3.06 6.53 -6.53
C HIS A 78 -3.56 6.75 -5.09
N HIS A 79 -2.92 7.61 -4.31
CA HIS A 79 -3.22 7.79 -2.89
C HIS A 79 -4.32 8.81 -2.60
N HIS A 80 -4.53 9.77 -3.49
CA HIS A 80 -5.43 10.91 -3.29
C HIS A 80 -6.44 11.08 -4.43
N PRO A 81 -7.66 11.59 -4.15
CA PRO A 81 -8.58 11.99 -5.20
C PRO A 81 -7.94 12.94 -6.21
N GLY A 82 -7.94 12.56 -7.48
CA GLY A 82 -7.32 13.29 -8.57
C GLY A 82 -6.01 12.66 -9.08
N ASP A 83 -5.41 11.75 -8.31
CA ASP A 83 -4.26 10.98 -8.77
C ASP A 83 -4.67 10.00 -9.88
N PRO A 84 -3.79 9.71 -10.86
CA PRO A 84 -4.17 8.92 -12.04
C PRO A 84 -4.72 7.54 -11.71
N GLY A 85 -4.19 6.86 -10.69
CA GLY A 85 -4.63 5.52 -10.28
C GLY A 85 -5.68 5.49 -9.17
N TYR A 86 -6.10 6.64 -8.63
CA TYR A 86 -6.98 6.68 -7.46
C TYR A 86 -8.34 6.04 -7.73
N GLY A 87 -8.73 5.11 -6.86
CA GLY A 87 -10.03 4.44 -6.93
C GLY A 87 -10.20 3.49 -8.11
N MET A 88 -9.13 3.11 -8.82
CA MET A 88 -9.22 2.12 -9.89
C MET A 88 -9.68 0.75 -9.35
N PRO A 89 -10.52 0.03 -10.09
CA PRO A 89 -11.01 -1.27 -9.66
C PRO A 89 -9.91 -2.34 -9.78
N PRO A 90 -10.04 -3.49 -9.08
CA PRO A 90 -9.06 -4.58 -9.15
C PRO A 90 -8.80 -5.11 -10.57
N GLU A 91 -9.78 -5.02 -11.47
CA GLU A 91 -9.64 -5.44 -12.86
C GLU A 91 -8.70 -4.52 -13.67
N GLN A 92 -8.42 -3.32 -13.15
CA GLN A 92 -7.48 -2.32 -13.70
C GLN A 92 -6.34 -2.03 -12.72
N TYR A 93 -6.01 -2.98 -11.85
CA TYR A 93 -5.00 -2.77 -10.81
C TYR A 93 -3.65 -2.35 -11.37
N PHE A 94 -3.29 -2.81 -12.58
CA PHE A 94 -2.00 -2.49 -13.18
C PHE A 94 -1.94 -1.03 -13.61
N GLU A 95 -2.98 -0.52 -14.27
CA GLU A 95 -3.10 0.91 -14.55
C GLU A 95 -3.26 1.75 -13.28
N GLY A 96 -3.82 1.17 -12.21
CA GLY A 96 -4.03 1.82 -10.93
C GLY A 96 -2.76 1.93 -10.08
N SER A 97 -1.85 0.95 -10.16
CA SER A 97 -0.65 0.93 -9.33
C SER A 97 0.45 1.84 -9.86
N SER A 98 1.30 2.35 -8.97
CA SER A 98 2.41 3.22 -9.37
C SER A 98 3.44 2.50 -10.24
N LEU A 99 3.70 1.22 -10.00
CA LEU A 99 4.58 0.41 -10.85
C LEU A 99 4.02 0.26 -12.27
N GLY A 100 2.73 -0.01 -12.43
CA GLY A 100 2.16 -0.18 -13.76
C GLY A 100 2.02 1.13 -14.52
N GLN A 101 1.65 2.22 -13.84
CA GLN A 101 1.73 3.58 -14.37
C GLN A 101 3.16 3.92 -14.85
N PHE A 102 4.18 3.64 -14.04
CA PHE A 102 5.58 3.86 -14.38
C PHE A 102 6.03 3.05 -15.60
N LEU A 103 5.75 1.73 -15.62
CA LEU A 103 6.11 0.87 -16.74
C LEU A 103 5.47 1.33 -18.05
N ARG A 104 4.22 1.76 -18.00
CA ARG A 104 3.52 2.36 -19.15
C ARG A 104 4.17 3.68 -19.57
N PHE A 105 4.53 4.53 -18.62
CA PHE A 105 5.19 5.81 -18.87
C PHE A 105 6.50 5.63 -19.65
N ILE A 106 7.30 4.62 -19.29
CA ILE A 106 8.57 4.32 -19.96
C ILE A 106 8.44 3.36 -21.16
N GLY A 107 7.22 2.94 -21.51
CA GLY A 107 6.94 2.07 -22.67
C GLY A 107 7.46 0.64 -22.52
N VAL A 108 7.40 0.07 -21.32
CA VAL A 108 7.92 -1.26 -20.99
C VAL A 108 6.78 -2.22 -20.65
N ASN A 109 6.81 -3.40 -21.26
CA ASN A 109 5.88 -4.47 -20.90
C ASN A 109 6.23 -5.06 -19.53
N PRO A 110 5.24 -5.32 -18.68
CA PRO A 110 5.49 -5.90 -17.37
C PRO A 110 5.93 -7.36 -17.47
N THR A 111 6.76 -7.77 -16.53
CA THR A 111 7.01 -9.18 -16.21
C THR A 111 5.92 -9.73 -15.29
N GLN A 112 5.82 -11.06 -15.18
CA GLN A 112 4.88 -11.71 -14.27
C GLN A 112 5.08 -11.26 -12.81
N GLN A 113 6.32 -11.12 -12.36
CA GLN A 113 6.61 -10.66 -11.00
C GLN A 113 6.13 -9.21 -10.78
N GLN A 114 6.25 -8.33 -11.78
CA GLN A 114 5.78 -6.95 -11.67
C GLN A 114 4.26 -6.86 -11.63
N LEU A 115 3.55 -7.74 -12.35
CA LEU A 115 2.10 -7.89 -12.21
C LEU A 115 1.72 -8.28 -10.77
N VAL A 116 2.45 -9.23 -10.16
CA VAL A 116 2.21 -9.65 -8.78
C VAL A 116 2.50 -8.51 -7.78
N ILE A 117 3.59 -7.76 -7.96
CA ILE A 117 3.95 -6.62 -7.10
C ILE A 117 2.84 -5.55 -7.15
N ALA A 118 2.43 -5.16 -8.35
CA ALA A 118 1.37 -4.17 -8.55
C ALA A 118 0.04 -4.62 -7.92
N ALA A 119 -0.35 -5.89 -8.06
CA ALA A 119 -1.58 -6.41 -7.46
C ALA A 119 -1.50 -6.43 -5.92
N ALA A 120 -0.34 -6.82 -5.38
CA ALA A 120 -0.11 -6.93 -3.94
C ALA A 120 -0.19 -5.58 -3.22
N ASP A 121 0.25 -4.49 -3.84
CA ASP A 121 0.16 -3.16 -3.26
C ASP A 121 -1.22 -2.54 -3.47
N HIS A 122 -1.69 -2.53 -4.72
CA HIS A 122 -2.90 -1.83 -5.09
C HIS A 122 -4.16 -2.41 -4.42
N CYS A 123 -4.34 -3.74 -4.47
CA CYS A 123 -5.59 -4.37 -4.03
C CYS A 123 -5.44 -5.83 -3.53
N LEU A 124 -4.56 -6.03 -2.55
CA LEU A 124 -4.19 -7.34 -1.98
C LEU A 124 -5.35 -8.35 -1.79
N THR A 125 -6.44 -7.94 -1.15
CA THR A 125 -7.60 -8.82 -0.88
C THR A 125 -8.28 -9.26 -2.17
N SER A 126 -8.50 -8.33 -3.10
CA SER A 126 -9.08 -8.64 -4.41
C SER A 126 -8.16 -9.52 -5.25
N ALA A 127 -6.85 -9.35 -5.11
CA ALA A 127 -5.85 -10.21 -5.75
C ALA A 127 -5.92 -11.65 -5.20
N TYR A 128 -6.05 -11.84 -3.88
CA TYR A 128 -6.30 -13.16 -3.29
C TYR A 128 -7.64 -13.78 -3.69
N GLN A 129 -8.63 -12.96 -4.03
CA GLN A 129 -9.92 -13.41 -4.59
C GLN A 129 -9.86 -13.73 -6.10
N GLY A 130 -8.69 -13.61 -6.73
CA GLY A 130 -8.52 -13.89 -8.17
C GLY A 130 -9.13 -12.84 -9.09
N ARG A 131 -9.34 -11.61 -8.61
CA ARG A 131 -9.95 -10.52 -9.39
C ARG A 131 -8.95 -9.71 -10.23
N CYS A 132 -7.65 -9.89 -10.01
CA CYS A 132 -6.60 -9.18 -10.73
C CYS A 132 -6.21 -9.98 -12.00
N PRO A 133 -6.47 -9.47 -13.22
CA PRO A 133 -6.16 -10.19 -14.44
C PRO A 133 -4.67 -10.53 -14.55
N GLY A 134 -4.35 -11.79 -14.89
CA GLY A 134 -2.97 -12.23 -15.06
C GLY A 134 -2.20 -12.51 -13.76
N VAL A 135 -2.82 -12.38 -12.58
CA VAL A 135 -2.22 -12.73 -11.28
C VAL A 135 -3.07 -13.79 -10.61
N THR A 136 -2.47 -14.94 -10.31
CA THR A 136 -3.14 -15.99 -9.53
C THR A 136 -2.94 -15.79 -8.01
N PRO A 137 -3.91 -16.21 -7.18
CA PRO A 137 -3.74 -16.21 -5.72
C PRO A 137 -2.50 -16.99 -5.25
N GLU A 138 -2.12 -18.06 -5.95
CA GLU A 138 -0.96 -18.89 -5.64
C GLU A 138 0.37 -18.14 -5.90
N GLU A 139 0.50 -17.48 -7.05
CA GLU A 139 1.67 -16.66 -7.37
C GLU A 139 1.82 -15.50 -6.38
N LEU A 140 0.71 -14.84 -6.06
CA LEU A 140 0.68 -13.79 -5.05
C LEU A 140 1.12 -14.32 -3.69
N ALA A 141 0.57 -15.45 -3.24
CA ALA A 141 0.91 -16.07 -1.97
C ALA A 141 2.41 -16.39 -1.89
N ALA A 142 2.96 -17.02 -2.94
CA ALA A 142 4.36 -17.40 -3.00
C ALA A 142 5.27 -16.16 -2.93
N TRP A 143 4.97 -15.12 -3.72
CA TRP A 143 5.73 -13.87 -3.70
C TRP A 143 5.63 -13.16 -2.34
N ARG A 144 4.44 -13.09 -1.74
CA ARG A 144 4.21 -12.47 -0.42
C ARG A 144 5.00 -13.15 0.68
N ILE A 145 5.03 -14.49 0.69
CA ILE A 145 5.83 -15.27 1.65
C ILE A 145 7.32 -14.97 1.47
N ALA A 146 7.85 -15.11 0.24
CA ALA A 146 9.26 -14.89 -0.03
C ALA A 146 9.71 -13.45 0.31
N SER A 147 8.90 -12.46 -0.06
CA SER A 147 9.16 -11.05 0.20
C SER A 147 9.20 -10.74 1.70
N ARG A 148 8.20 -11.21 2.46
CA ARG A 148 8.13 -11.02 3.92
C ARG A 148 9.24 -11.75 4.66
N CYS A 149 9.55 -12.98 4.27
CA CYS A 149 10.67 -13.75 4.83
C CYS A 149 11.99 -12.99 4.69
N ARG A 150 12.27 -12.46 3.49
CA ARG A 150 13.46 -11.65 3.22
C ARG A 150 13.50 -10.37 4.06
N ALA A 151 12.40 -9.62 4.10
CA ALA A 151 12.34 -8.35 4.82
C ALA A 151 12.46 -8.51 6.35
N ARG A 152 11.97 -9.63 6.89
CA ARG A 152 11.91 -9.87 8.35
C ARG A 152 12.97 -10.84 8.86
N GLY A 153 13.77 -11.45 7.97
CA GLY A 153 14.72 -12.50 8.34
C GLY A 153 14.05 -13.76 8.92
N LEU A 154 12.85 -14.09 8.43
CA LEU A 154 12.09 -15.27 8.87
C LEU A 154 12.25 -16.43 7.90
N THR A 155 12.10 -17.66 8.42
CA THR A 155 11.88 -18.84 7.59
C THR A 155 10.42 -18.90 7.12
N GLU A 156 10.16 -19.59 6.00
CA GLU A 156 8.77 -19.80 5.53
C GLU A 156 7.93 -20.53 6.58
N VAL A 157 8.50 -21.51 7.27
CA VAL A 157 7.81 -22.26 8.34
C VAL A 157 7.34 -21.34 9.45
N GLU A 158 8.17 -20.39 9.89
CA GLU A 158 7.80 -19.42 10.92
C GLU A 158 6.73 -18.45 10.45
N LEU A 159 6.82 -18.00 9.20
CA LEU A 159 5.83 -17.09 8.62
C LEU A 159 4.47 -17.77 8.45
N HIS A 160 4.45 -19.00 7.93
CA HIS A 160 3.23 -19.82 7.83
C HIS A 160 2.60 -20.02 9.21
N ARG A 161 3.39 -20.37 10.23
CA ARG A 161 2.88 -20.50 11.60
C ARG A 161 2.26 -19.20 12.13
N GLN A 162 2.84 -18.03 11.80
CA GLN A 162 2.26 -16.74 12.18
C GLN A 162 0.93 -16.46 11.47
N ILE A 163 0.87 -16.73 10.16
CA ILE A 163 -0.36 -16.57 9.36
C ILE A 163 -1.45 -17.52 9.86
N ASP A 164 -1.14 -18.79 10.12
CA ASP A 164 -2.09 -19.78 10.62
C ASP A 164 -2.63 -19.41 12.00
N HIS A 165 -1.76 -18.94 12.89
CA HIS A 165 -2.17 -18.44 14.20
C HIS A 165 -3.11 -17.22 14.07
N ALA A 166 -2.74 -16.26 13.22
CA ALA A 166 -3.57 -15.08 12.98
C ALA A 166 -4.92 -15.43 12.33
N SER A 167 -4.95 -16.42 11.44
CA SER A 167 -6.16 -16.94 10.79
C SER A 167 -7.12 -17.51 11.83
N LYS A 168 -6.65 -18.40 12.71
CA LYS A 168 -7.47 -18.98 13.78
C LYS A 168 -8.04 -17.93 14.73
N LEU A 169 -7.24 -16.92 15.08
CA LEU A 169 -7.69 -15.81 15.92
C LEU A 169 -8.74 -14.96 15.21
N LEU A 170 -8.58 -14.70 13.91
CA LEU A 170 -9.55 -13.94 13.11
C LEU A 170 -10.88 -14.69 12.93
N GLU A 171 -10.84 -16.00 12.76
CA GLU A 171 -12.03 -16.86 12.69
C GLU A 171 -12.79 -16.87 14.01
N ALA A 172 -12.07 -17.02 15.13
CA ALA A 172 -12.64 -17.06 16.48
C ALA A 172 -12.99 -15.67 17.07
N ALA A 173 -12.63 -14.58 16.39
CA ALA A 173 -12.83 -13.24 16.88
C ALA A 173 -14.33 -12.92 17.09
N PRO A 174 -14.68 -12.16 18.15
CA PRO A 174 -16.01 -11.58 18.30
C PRO A 174 -16.46 -10.84 17.03
N ARG A 175 -17.77 -10.83 16.77
CA ARG A 175 -18.36 -10.15 15.62
C ARG A 175 -19.12 -8.90 16.06
N ILE A 176 -18.96 -7.83 15.29
CA ILE A 176 -19.71 -6.59 15.44
C ILE A 176 -20.59 -6.41 14.20
N SER A 177 -21.84 -6.02 14.42
CA SER A 177 -22.76 -5.66 13.33
C SER A 177 -22.41 -4.28 12.79
N LEU A 178 -22.06 -4.19 11.51
CA LEU A 178 -21.78 -2.96 10.79
C LEU A 178 -22.58 -2.95 9.49
N ALA A 179 -23.44 -1.95 9.30
CA ALA A 179 -24.33 -1.84 8.13
C ALA A 179 -25.13 -3.14 7.81
N GLY A 180 -25.50 -3.91 8.85
CA GLY A 180 -26.24 -5.17 8.71
C GLY A 180 -25.38 -6.42 8.47
N GLU A 181 -24.05 -6.28 8.37
CA GLU A 181 -23.11 -7.38 8.18
C GLU A 181 -22.25 -7.62 9.42
N GLN A 182 -21.75 -8.85 9.58
CA GLN A 182 -20.91 -9.24 10.71
C GLN A 182 -19.43 -9.11 10.37
N VAL A 183 -18.72 -8.23 11.08
CA VAL A 183 -17.28 -7.98 10.89
C VAL A 183 -16.51 -8.45 12.12
N ALA A 184 -15.37 -9.12 11.94
CA ALA A 184 -14.52 -9.51 13.07
C ALA A 184 -14.00 -8.27 13.82
N PHE A 185 -13.91 -8.36 15.14
CA PHE A 185 -13.30 -7.32 15.97
C PHE A 185 -12.13 -7.90 16.77
N ILE A 186 -10.96 -7.26 16.63
CA ILE A 186 -9.73 -7.72 17.28
C ILE A 186 -9.03 -6.54 17.96
N GLU A 187 -8.93 -6.61 19.29
CA GLU A 187 -8.04 -5.74 20.05
C GLU A 187 -6.61 -6.28 19.99
N GLU A 188 -5.63 -5.39 19.82
CA GLU A 188 -4.21 -5.72 19.70
C GLU A 188 -3.96 -6.88 18.73
N PRO A 189 -4.32 -6.70 17.43
CA PRO A 189 -4.26 -7.77 16.46
C PRO A 189 -2.88 -8.42 16.38
N PRO A 190 -2.81 -9.77 16.22
CA PRO A 190 -1.55 -10.47 16.09
C PRO A 190 -0.81 -10.06 14.82
N THR A 191 0.50 -10.30 14.80
CA THR A 191 1.30 -10.22 13.58
C THR A 191 0.67 -11.06 12.47
N GLU A 192 0.76 -10.59 11.24
CA GLU A 192 0.19 -11.23 10.04
C GLU A 192 -1.35 -11.30 9.95
N VAL A 193 -2.11 -10.66 10.86
CA VAL A 193 -3.58 -10.62 10.72
C VAL A 193 -4.05 -10.04 9.39
N SER A 194 -3.33 -9.07 8.82
CA SER A 194 -3.72 -8.47 7.53
C SER A 194 -3.48 -9.42 6.37
N GLU A 195 -2.44 -10.25 6.44
CA GLU A 195 -2.17 -11.30 5.46
C GLU A 195 -3.21 -12.41 5.57
N ALA A 196 -3.51 -12.87 6.78
CA ALA A 196 -4.55 -13.85 7.05
C ALA A 196 -5.94 -13.37 6.58
N SER A 197 -6.31 -12.15 6.93
CA SER A 197 -7.56 -11.52 6.54
C SER A 197 -7.72 -11.43 5.02
N ALA A 198 -6.67 -11.02 4.31
CA ALA A 198 -6.71 -10.92 2.86
C ALA A 198 -6.86 -12.30 2.19
N ARG A 199 -6.17 -13.33 2.69
CA ARG A 199 -6.27 -14.72 2.20
C ARG A 199 -7.65 -15.33 2.45
N LEU A 200 -8.23 -15.08 3.62
CA LEU A 200 -9.55 -15.60 4.01
C LEU A 200 -10.70 -14.79 3.40
N GLY A 201 -10.44 -13.61 2.82
CA GLY A 201 -11.48 -12.67 2.41
C GLY A 201 -12.35 -12.20 3.58
N MET A 202 -11.80 -12.19 4.80
CA MET A 202 -12.55 -11.88 6.02
C MET A 202 -12.22 -10.47 6.51
N PRO A 203 -13.18 -9.53 6.49
CA PRO A 203 -12.95 -8.20 7.01
C PRO A 203 -12.82 -8.20 8.53
N TYR A 204 -12.02 -7.27 9.03
CA TYR A 204 -11.91 -7.05 10.48
C TYR A 204 -11.74 -5.57 10.82
N ILE A 205 -12.28 -5.22 11.98
CA ILE A 205 -12.04 -3.98 12.69
C ILE A 205 -10.99 -4.27 13.77
N TYR A 206 -10.08 -3.34 13.99
CA TYR A 206 -9.10 -3.45 15.06
C TYR A 206 -8.97 -2.17 15.87
N VAL A 207 -8.50 -2.35 17.10
CA VAL A 207 -7.96 -1.28 17.95
C VAL A 207 -6.57 -1.73 18.40
N ARG A 208 -5.58 -0.84 18.32
CA ARG A 208 -4.22 -1.08 18.79
C ARG A 208 -3.62 0.15 19.42
N ARG A 209 -2.72 -0.06 20.37
CA ARG A 209 -1.90 1.00 20.95
C ARG A 209 -0.77 1.37 20.00
N GLN A 210 -0.68 2.65 19.68
CA GLN A 210 0.46 3.20 18.95
C GLN A 210 1.56 3.62 19.92
N ASP A 211 1.18 4.31 21.00
CA ASP A 211 2.06 4.72 22.09
C ASP A 211 1.27 4.84 23.41
N ALA A 212 1.92 5.29 24.49
CA ALA A 212 1.29 5.41 25.80
C ALA A 212 0.02 6.28 25.81
N LYS A 213 -0.10 7.24 24.88
CA LYS A 213 -1.16 8.27 24.81
C LYS A 213 -2.07 8.12 23.59
N GLN A 214 -1.74 7.27 22.63
CA GLN A 214 -2.44 7.19 21.36
C GLN A 214 -2.91 5.77 21.05
N LEU A 215 -4.22 5.64 20.87
CA LEU A 215 -4.85 4.46 20.27
C LEU A 215 -5.14 4.74 18.78
N LYS A 216 -4.96 3.70 17.98
CA LYS A 216 -5.26 3.65 16.55
C LYS A 216 -6.31 2.58 16.32
N ALA A 217 -7.33 2.90 15.52
CA ALA A 217 -8.33 1.95 15.11
C ALA A 217 -8.48 1.96 13.60
N GLY A 218 -9.01 0.88 13.03
CA GLY A 218 -9.21 0.77 11.60
C GLY A 218 -10.04 -0.42 11.19
N ILE A 219 -10.42 -0.44 9.92
CA ILE A 219 -11.08 -1.53 9.24
C ILE A 219 -10.21 -1.95 8.04
N ARG A 220 -10.12 -3.25 7.77
CA ARG A 220 -9.32 -3.82 6.68
C ARG A 220 -10.03 -4.97 5.98
N SER A 221 -9.65 -5.17 4.72
CA SER A 221 -10.15 -6.24 3.82
C SER A 221 -11.67 -6.23 3.70
N ALA A 222 -12.30 -5.06 3.82
CA ALA A 222 -13.74 -4.92 3.79
C ALA A 222 -14.23 -4.37 2.46
N PRO A 223 -15.43 -4.76 1.99
CA PRO A 223 -16.10 -4.11 0.87
C PRO A 223 -16.23 -2.60 1.09
N ALA A 224 -16.26 -1.84 -0.01
CA ALA A 224 -16.26 -0.37 0.04
C ALA A 224 -17.41 0.21 0.88
N HIS A 225 -18.60 -0.38 0.82
CA HIS A 225 -19.74 0.10 1.61
C HIS A 225 -19.56 -0.11 3.12
N LEU A 226 -18.88 -1.19 3.54
CA LEU A 226 -18.56 -1.40 4.96
C LEU A 226 -17.46 -0.45 5.42
N VAL A 227 -16.44 -0.20 4.59
CA VAL A 227 -15.39 0.77 4.92
C VAL A 227 -16.01 2.16 5.07
N GLN A 228 -16.87 2.57 4.14
CA GLN A 228 -17.58 3.85 4.22
C GLN A 228 -18.45 3.94 5.47
N ALA A 229 -19.28 2.92 5.74
CA ALA A 229 -20.11 2.88 6.94
C ALA A 229 -19.29 2.97 8.23
N TRP A 230 -18.12 2.33 8.28
CA TRP A 230 -17.21 2.45 9.43
C TRP A 230 -16.66 3.87 9.56
N MET A 231 -16.18 4.47 8.47
CA MET A 231 -15.65 5.84 8.48
C MET A 231 -16.68 6.85 8.99
N ASP A 232 -17.93 6.73 8.54
CA ASP A 232 -19.02 7.64 8.91
C ASP A 232 -19.39 7.56 10.41
N ASN A 233 -19.10 6.43 11.09
CA ASN A 233 -19.60 6.15 12.44
C ASN A 233 -18.50 5.94 13.50
N CYS A 234 -17.22 5.91 13.13
CA CYS A 234 -16.14 5.51 14.04
C CYS A 234 -15.77 6.56 15.11
N GLY A 235 -16.14 7.83 14.94
CA GLY A 235 -15.84 8.89 15.91
C GLY A 235 -14.34 9.20 16.08
N LEU A 236 -13.49 8.81 15.12
CA LEU A 236 -12.04 8.99 15.20
C LEU A 236 -11.60 10.34 14.62
N ALA A 237 -10.49 10.86 15.12
CA ALA A 237 -9.78 11.98 14.54
C ALA A 237 -8.75 11.50 13.50
N ARG A 238 -8.37 12.40 12.58
CA ARG A 238 -7.36 12.16 11.54
C ARG A 238 -7.66 10.87 10.75
N LEU A 239 -8.89 10.79 10.25
CA LEU A 239 -9.33 9.70 9.40
C LEU A 239 -8.57 9.69 8.08
N TYR A 240 -8.23 8.48 7.64
CA TYR A 240 -7.60 8.23 6.36
C TYR A 240 -8.04 6.84 5.87
N GLY A 241 -7.92 6.59 4.57
CA GLY A 241 -8.33 5.32 3.98
C GLY A 241 -8.79 5.46 2.55
N ASP A 242 -9.03 4.33 1.93
CA ASP A 242 -9.63 4.22 0.61
C ASP A 242 -10.65 3.07 0.65
N PRO A 243 -11.96 3.38 0.65
CA PRO A 243 -13.01 2.39 0.61
C PRO A 243 -12.88 1.39 -0.56
N GLN A 244 -12.43 1.83 -1.73
CA GLN A 244 -12.29 0.96 -2.90
C GLN A 244 -11.14 -0.05 -2.71
N ARG A 245 -10.09 0.34 -1.99
CA ARG A 245 -8.98 -0.56 -1.59
C ARG A 245 -9.30 -1.38 -0.32
N GLY A 246 -10.47 -1.16 0.28
CA GLY A 246 -10.99 -1.97 1.37
C GLY A 246 -10.35 -1.71 2.73
N PHE A 247 -9.85 -0.50 2.98
CA PHE A 247 -9.30 -0.14 4.29
C PHE A 247 -9.58 1.31 4.70
N ALA A 248 -9.69 1.51 6.01
CA ALA A 248 -9.61 2.83 6.62
C ALA A 248 -9.01 2.76 8.02
N GLY A 249 -8.56 3.90 8.52
CA GLY A 249 -7.97 4.03 9.84
C GLY A 249 -8.10 5.43 10.39
N GLY A 250 -7.96 5.53 11.71
CA GLY A 250 -7.99 6.79 12.41
C GLY A 250 -7.42 6.64 13.81
N TYR A 251 -7.46 7.75 14.54
CA TYR A 251 -6.88 7.88 15.86
C TYR A 251 -7.94 8.31 16.85
N LEU A 252 -7.94 7.70 18.04
CA LEU A 252 -8.81 8.18 19.09
C LEU A 252 -8.43 9.63 19.44
N PRO A 253 -9.41 10.53 19.63
CA PRO A 253 -9.14 11.89 20.08
C PRO A 253 -8.31 11.87 21.37
N ARG A 254 -7.31 12.75 21.45
CA ARG A 254 -6.59 12.97 22.71
C ARG A 254 -7.50 13.80 23.61
N HIS A 255 -7.81 13.30 24.79
CA HIS A 255 -8.41 14.07 25.88
C HIS A 255 -7.34 14.89 26.60
#